data_AF-A0A438HRP3-F1
#
_entry.id   AF-A0A438HRP3-F1
#
_cell.length_a   1.000
_cell.length_b   1.000
_cell.length_c   1.000
_cell.angle_alpha   90.00
_cell.angle_beta   90.00
_cell.angle_gamma   90.00
#
_symmetry.space_group_name_H-M   'P 1'
#
loop_
_entity.id
_entity.type
_entity.pdbx_description
1 polymer ?
#
loop_
_entity_poly.entity_id
_entity_poly.type
_entity_poly.pdbx_seq_one_letter_code
_entity_poly.pdbx_strand_id
1 'polypeptide(L)'
;MMISASIFFRRKRPKATTVNGKLSSRDIQKAAHLVVNCRAWWSILEVMYLLPLSFLFPSKSLTESQAEKRMESPRLLFFLYPILILHLLAVTNAQPRFLSYWCSNGVGNYTNNSTYKANLNTLLTSLSSNNEIDYGFYNFSAGQNSDKVNAIALCRGDVMPTACRSCINDSRIQLTQLCPNQKEAIGWYDNCMLRYSNDSIFGTQQSSPYFYMRNSKNASDVEEFNQVLGNMMASLRSKAASGDWRRKFATGEANVTSFQSIYGLMQCTPDLSELSCSNCLEGATNEIPTCCDSRKGGRVVKPSCNLRYETYRFYDFTAANAPPPSPPSADLSPPPLANTTSTQEPRSNSSRTIILIIVPSVIILIIILVGFICFFSRKRSSMEKLETHDEDEITNVESLHFDFDTIRVATNNFSDSNKLGQGGFGPVYKGKLSNGQYVAVKRLSSGSAQGELEFKNEAVLVAKLQHRNLVRLLGFCLDGAERLLIYEFVPNTSLDHFIFDLIRRAQLDWERRYKIIGGIARGLLYLHEDSRLRIIHRDLKASNILLDAEMNPKISDFGMARLFLVDQTQGNTNRIVGTYGYMAPEYAMHGHFSVKTDVYSFGVPGKLEGRDNHQLDRFDNEDQFNN
;
A
#
# COMPACT_ATOMS: atom_id res chain seq x y z
N MET A 1 4.09 2.94 4.09
CA MET A 1 3.65 2.45 5.42
C MET A 1 4.74 2.66 6.48
N MET A 2 5.27 3.88 6.60
CA MET A 2 6.24 4.27 7.64
C MET A 2 5.92 5.62 8.31
N ILE A 3 4.69 6.14 8.17
CA ILE A 3 4.34 7.49 8.68
C ILE A 3 3.17 7.47 9.68
N SER A 4 2.59 6.31 9.99
CA SER A 4 1.46 6.25 10.94
C SER A 4 1.83 6.05 12.42
N ALA A 5 3.12 5.95 12.77
CA ALA A 5 3.54 5.85 14.17
C ALA A 5 3.77 7.21 14.85
N SER A 6 3.86 8.32 14.09
CA SER A 6 4.28 9.62 14.65
C SER A 6 3.13 10.58 14.98
N ILE A 7 1.87 10.20 14.74
CA ILE A 7 0.73 11.13 14.85
C ILE A 7 -0.03 11.00 16.19
N PHE A 8 0.31 10.03 17.06
CA PHE A 8 -0.32 9.93 18.39
C PHE A 8 0.41 10.73 19.50
N PHE A 9 1.55 11.36 19.20
CA PHE A 9 2.31 12.17 20.17
C PHE A 9 2.29 13.67 19.81
N ARG A 10 1.17 14.38 20.02
CA ARG A 10 1.14 15.83 20.37
C ARG A 10 -0.27 16.38 20.62
N ARG A 11 -0.75 16.26 21.87
CA ARG A 11 -1.68 17.16 22.61
C ARG A 11 -1.99 16.40 23.91
N LYS A 12 -1.66 16.82 25.14
CA LYS A 12 -1.26 18.08 25.77
C LYS A 12 -0.12 17.79 26.76
N ARG A 13 0.88 18.67 26.88
CA ARG A 13 1.66 18.77 28.14
C ARG A 13 0.73 19.34 29.22
N PRO A 14 0.53 18.70 30.37
CA PRO A 14 -0.05 19.37 31.53
C PRO A 14 0.94 20.41 32.03
N LYS A 15 0.48 21.63 32.30
CA LYS A 15 1.25 22.59 33.10
C LYS A 15 1.43 22.00 34.50
N ALA A 16 2.67 21.78 34.91
CA ALA A 16 2.98 21.48 36.30
C ALA A 16 2.61 22.69 37.15
N THR A 17 1.60 22.53 38.00
CA THR A 17 1.38 23.39 39.18
C THR A 17 1.47 22.45 40.37
N THR A 18 2.54 22.60 41.14
CA THR A 18 2.73 21.93 42.43
C THR A 18 1.76 22.50 43.45
N VAL A 19 0.78 21.71 43.90
CA VAL A 19 0.29 21.70 45.29
C VAL A 19 -0.29 20.30 45.59
N ASN A 20 0.31 19.60 46.56
CA ASN A 20 -0.15 18.47 47.37
C ASN A 20 -1.23 17.49 46.83
N GLY A 21 -0.82 16.24 46.57
CA GLY A 21 -1.73 15.09 46.50
C GLY A 21 -1.13 13.88 45.79
N LYS A 22 -1.08 12.72 46.46
CA LYS A 22 -0.47 11.44 46.04
C LYS A 22 -0.79 11.03 44.59
N LEU A 23 0.24 10.58 43.85
CA LEU A 23 0.09 9.86 42.57
C LEU A 23 -0.68 8.55 42.79
N SER A 24 -1.70 8.30 41.96
CA SER A 24 -2.49 7.07 41.96
C SER A 24 -1.74 5.91 41.29
N SER A 25 -1.82 4.72 41.86
CA SER A 25 -1.24 3.46 41.34
C SER A 25 -1.66 3.12 39.90
N ARG A 26 -2.75 3.72 39.39
CA ARG A 26 -3.22 3.54 38.00
C ARG A 26 -2.38 4.29 36.96
N ASP A 27 -1.73 5.39 37.34
CA ASP A 27 -0.94 6.20 36.39
C ASP A 27 0.47 5.61 36.18
N ILE A 28 1.00 4.90 37.18
CA ILE A 28 2.26 4.16 37.10
C ILE A 28 2.09 2.88 36.25
N GLN A 29 0.95 2.19 36.34
CA GLN A 29 0.64 1.03 35.49
C GLN A 29 0.49 1.39 34.00
N LYS A 30 -0.10 2.56 33.68
CA LYS A 30 -0.23 3.03 32.30
C LYS A 30 1.10 3.44 31.66
N ALA A 31 2.03 4.00 32.45
CA ALA A 31 3.38 4.32 31.98
C ALA A 31 4.24 3.06 31.76
N ALA A 32 4.11 2.04 32.62
CA ALA A 32 4.82 0.77 32.48
C ALA A 32 4.38 -0.02 31.24
N HIS A 33 3.07 -0.03 30.91
CA HIS A 33 2.53 -0.68 29.72
C HIS A 33 2.99 -0.03 28.40
N LEU A 34 3.25 1.29 28.40
CA LEU A 34 3.72 2.02 27.22
C LEU A 34 5.19 1.72 26.89
N VAL A 35 6.03 1.52 27.91
CA VAL A 35 7.47 1.25 27.76
C VAL A 35 7.73 -0.19 27.29
N VAL A 36 6.89 -1.15 27.69
CA VAL A 36 7.00 -2.56 27.25
C VAL A 36 6.66 -2.71 25.76
N ASN A 37 5.71 -1.94 25.23
CA ASN A 37 5.33 -1.99 23.82
C ASN A 37 6.40 -1.39 22.88
N CYS A 38 7.12 -0.33 23.25
CA CYS A 38 8.18 0.20 22.40
C CYS A 38 9.38 -0.75 22.24
N ARG A 39 9.70 -1.56 23.25
CA ARG A 39 10.76 -2.60 23.13
C ARG A 39 10.37 -3.72 22.19
N ALA A 40 9.12 -4.17 22.21
CA ALA A 40 8.63 -5.23 21.33
C ALA A 40 8.70 -4.85 19.84
N TRP A 41 8.39 -3.59 19.51
CA TRP A 41 8.47 -3.09 18.12
C TRP A 41 9.91 -2.85 17.64
N TRP A 42 10.83 -2.47 18.54
CA TRP A 42 12.26 -2.39 18.22
C TRP A 42 12.86 -3.79 17.96
N SER A 43 12.46 -4.79 18.77
CA SER A 43 12.90 -6.18 18.58
C SER A 43 12.33 -6.85 17.33
N ILE A 44 11.13 -6.48 16.86
CA ILE A 44 10.55 -6.98 15.60
C ILE A 44 11.31 -6.42 14.38
N LEU A 45 11.74 -5.16 14.43
CA LEU A 45 12.60 -4.55 13.41
C LEU A 45 14.04 -5.12 13.45
N GLU A 46 14.57 -5.43 14.64
CA GLU A 46 15.85 -6.14 14.81
C GLU A 46 15.82 -7.55 14.21
N VAL A 47 14.74 -8.30 14.42
CA VAL A 47 14.60 -9.68 13.89
C VAL A 47 14.39 -9.69 12.37
N MET A 48 13.78 -8.66 11.78
CA MET A 48 13.61 -8.56 10.33
C MET A 48 14.86 -8.11 9.56
N TYR A 49 15.84 -7.47 10.22
CA TYR A 49 16.98 -6.84 9.52
C TYR A 49 18.39 -7.20 10.03
N LEU A 50 18.57 -7.89 11.17
CA LEU A 50 19.91 -8.10 11.78
C LEU A 50 20.34 -9.53 12.12
N LEU A 51 19.68 -10.58 11.62
CA LEU A 51 20.18 -11.96 11.75
C LEU A 51 20.83 -12.43 10.44
N PRO A 52 22.12 -12.09 10.24
CA PRO A 52 23.10 -13.16 10.25
C PRO A 52 24.43 -12.71 10.87
N LEU A 53 24.48 -12.46 12.19
CA LEU A 53 25.76 -12.16 12.87
C LEU A 53 26.01 -12.88 14.20
N SER A 54 25.16 -13.83 14.60
CA SER A 54 25.28 -14.51 15.92
C SER A 54 25.51 -16.03 15.88
N PHE A 55 25.97 -16.59 14.75
CA PHE A 55 26.43 -17.99 14.67
C PHE A 55 27.89 -18.11 14.21
N LEU A 56 28.77 -17.28 14.76
CA LEU A 56 30.22 -17.45 14.64
C LEU A 56 30.78 -17.49 16.05
N PHE A 57 30.85 -18.69 16.65
CA PHE A 57 31.88 -19.16 17.59
C PHE A 57 31.40 -20.50 18.22
N PRO A 58 31.95 -21.66 17.82
CA PRO A 58 31.99 -22.81 18.69
C PRO A 58 33.27 -22.76 19.53
N SER A 59 33.13 -22.77 20.86
CA SER A 59 34.22 -23.10 21.77
C SER A 59 34.60 -24.57 21.59
N LYS A 60 35.91 -24.83 21.51
CA LYS A 60 36.52 -26.17 21.42
C LYS A 60 36.24 -27.02 22.66
N SER A 61 35.89 -28.29 22.49
CA SER A 61 36.72 -29.44 22.93
C SER A 61 36.19 -30.75 22.32
N LEU A 62 37.13 -31.69 22.13
CA LEU A 62 37.13 -32.88 21.26
C LEU A 62 36.09 -33.96 21.62
N THR A 63 35.63 -34.70 20.60
CA THR A 63 36.10 -36.10 20.33
C THR A 63 35.75 -36.51 18.90
N GLU A 64 36.70 -37.20 18.25
CA GLU A 64 36.63 -37.76 16.90
C GLU A 64 35.55 -38.85 16.79
N SER A 65 34.70 -38.75 15.76
CA SER A 65 34.28 -39.88 14.91
C SER A 65 33.23 -39.39 13.90
N GLN A 66 33.42 -39.78 12.64
CA GLN A 66 32.53 -39.62 11.48
C GLN A 66 32.65 -38.31 10.68
N ALA A 67 33.67 -38.29 9.82
CA ALA A 67 33.67 -37.53 8.59
C ALA A 67 32.90 -38.29 7.50
N GLU A 68 31.83 -37.72 6.95
CA GLU A 68 31.57 -37.71 5.50
C GLU A 68 30.39 -36.78 5.11
N LYS A 69 30.62 -35.95 4.08
CA LYS A 69 29.64 -35.28 3.19
C LYS A 69 28.94 -34.01 3.67
N ARG A 70 29.58 -32.85 3.40
CA ARG A 70 29.11 -31.78 2.49
C ARG A 70 29.93 -30.50 2.72
N MET A 71 30.81 -30.16 1.78
CA MET A 71 31.38 -28.82 1.72
C MET A 71 31.65 -28.41 0.26
N GLU A 72 30.64 -27.83 -0.37
CA GLU A 72 30.70 -26.77 -1.40
C GLU A 72 29.35 -26.03 -1.27
N SER A 73 29.18 -24.72 -1.13
CA SER A 73 29.98 -23.55 -1.47
C SER A 73 29.44 -22.33 -0.68
N PRO A 74 30.18 -21.78 0.31
CA PRO A 74 29.84 -20.51 0.95
C PRO A 74 30.52 -19.30 0.27
N ARG A 75 31.28 -19.51 -0.82
CA ARG A 75 32.07 -18.45 -1.47
C ARG A 75 31.26 -17.58 -2.43
N LEU A 76 30.14 -18.08 -2.96
CA LEU A 76 29.30 -17.31 -3.91
C LEU A 76 28.46 -16.23 -3.22
N LEU A 77 28.00 -16.50 -1.98
CA LEU A 77 27.20 -15.57 -1.17
C LEU A 77 27.98 -14.30 -0.78
N PHE A 78 29.30 -14.40 -0.61
CA PHE A 78 30.18 -13.29 -0.24
C PHE A 78 30.31 -12.23 -1.34
N PHE A 79 30.17 -12.60 -2.62
CA PHE A 79 30.25 -11.67 -3.75
C PHE A 79 28.90 -11.03 -4.12
N LEU A 80 27.77 -11.66 -3.75
CA LEU A 80 26.42 -11.17 -4.06
C LEU A 80 25.93 -10.12 -3.05
N TYR A 81 26.43 -10.17 -1.82
CA TYR A 81 26.05 -9.25 -0.73
C TYR A 81 26.35 -7.77 -1.02
N PRO A 82 27.53 -7.36 -1.53
CA PRO A 82 27.78 -5.96 -1.88
C PRO A 82 26.96 -5.48 -3.09
N ILE A 83 26.62 -6.38 -4.02
CA ILE A 83 25.75 -6.07 -5.18
C ILE A 83 24.30 -5.85 -4.73
N LEU A 84 23.83 -6.66 -3.78
CA LEU A 84 22.52 -6.52 -3.16
C LEU A 84 22.40 -5.21 -2.36
N ILE A 85 23.45 -4.82 -1.63
CA ILE A 85 23.51 -3.53 -0.92
C ILE A 85 23.51 -2.36 -1.92
N LEU A 86 24.23 -2.46 -3.04
CA LEU A 86 24.20 -1.43 -4.09
C LEU A 86 22.80 -1.29 -4.73
N HIS A 87 22.11 -2.41 -4.95
CA HIS A 87 20.73 -2.40 -5.46
C HIS A 87 19.73 -1.88 -4.42
N LEU A 88 19.88 -2.24 -3.14
CA LEU A 88 19.04 -1.72 -2.06
C LEU A 88 19.21 -0.21 -1.85
N LEU A 89 20.43 0.32 -1.97
CA LEU A 89 20.71 1.76 -1.93
C LEU A 89 20.14 2.51 -3.16
N ALA A 90 20.05 1.84 -4.31
CA ALA A 90 19.41 2.41 -5.50
C ALA A 90 17.86 2.48 -5.37
N VAL A 91 17.24 1.53 -4.65
CA VAL A 91 15.78 1.46 -4.47
C VAL A 91 15.26 2.45 -3.43
N THR A 92 16.09 2.95 -2.50
CA THR A 92 15.68 3.95 -1.50
C THR A 92 15.58 5.40 -2.02
N ASN A 93 15.87 5.66 -3.30
CA ASN A 93 15.90 7.02 -3.87
C ASN A 93 15.02 7.20 -5.12
N ALA A 94 13.95 6.42 -5.30
CA ALA A 94 12.96 6.76 -6.32
C ALA A 94 12.13 7.98 -5.85
N GLN A 95 12.58 9.20 -6.20
CA GLN A 95 11.78 10.41 -6.01
C GLN A 95 10.42 10.24 -6.68
N PRO A 96 9.31 10.71 -6.05
CA PRO A 96 7.99 10.65 -6.66
C PRO A 96 8.02 11.32 -8.04
N ARG A 97 7.44 10.68 -9.05
CA ARG A 97 7.37 11.24 -10.42
C ARG A 97 6.16 12.15 -10.55
N PHE A 98 6.32 13.29 -11.24
CA PHE A 98 5.19 14.12 -11.64
C PHE A 98 4.14 13.29 -12.42
N LEU A 99 2.87 13.63 -12.24
CA LEU A 99 1.77 13.12 -13.07
C LEU A 99 1.93 13.58 -14.53
N SER A 100 2.37 14.83 -14.69
CA SER A 100 2.76 15.43 -15.95
C SER A 100 3.65 16.63 -15.68
N TYR A 101 4.47 17.01 -16.65
CA TYR A 101 5.26 18.23 -16.62
C TYR A 101 5.42 18.78 -18.04
N TRP A 102 5.75 20.05 -18.14
CA TRP A 102 6.01 20.71 -19.41
C TRP A 102 7.10 21.76 -19.27
N CYS A 103 8.01 21.77 -20.23
CA CYS A 103 9.08 22.75 -20.35
C CYS A 103 8.85 23.59 -21.61
N SER A 104 8.78 24.91 -21.50
CA SER A 104 8.58 25.80 -22.64
C SER A 104 9.87 26.01 -23.41
N ASN A 105 9.87 25.70 -24.70
CA ASN A 105 10.97 26.07 -25.59
C ASN A 105 10.75 27.44 -26.27
N GLY A 106 9.55 28.02 -26.16
CA GLY A 106 9.16 29.24 -26.89
C GLY A 106 9.47 30.55 -26.15
N VAL A 107 9.59 30.51 -24.82
CA VAL A 107 9.81 31.71 -23.98
C VAL A 107 11.30 32.05 -23.84
N GLY A 108 12.18 31.09 -24.14
CA GLY A 108 13.63 31.25 -24.13
C GLY A 108 14.32 30.45 -23.03
N ASN A 109 15.65 30.39 -23.13
CA ASN A 109 16.50 29.62 -22.22
C ASN A 109 17.40 30.52 -21.37
N TYR A 110 17.78 30.04 -20.19
CA TYR A 110 18.82 30.63 -19.34
C TYR A 110 20.06 29.73 -19.31
N THR A 111 21.21 30.27 -18.91
CA THR A 111 22.46 29.51 -18.75
C THR A 111 22.73 29.19 -17.28
N ASN A 112 23.50 28.13 -16.99
CA ASN A 112 23.76 27.67 -15.61
C ASN A 112 24.37 28.73 -14.68
N ASN A 113 25.11 29.70 -15.22
CA ASN A 113 25.77 30.77 -14.46
C ASN A 113 25.05 32.13 -14.60
N SER A 114 23.82 32.15 -15.10
CA SER A 114 23.05 33.38 -15.27
C SER A 114 22.47 33.89 -13.95
N THR A 115 22.30 35.22 -13.87
CA THR A 115 21.56 35.88 -12.78
C THR A 115 20.14 35.32 -12.66
N TYR A 116 19.47 35.08 -13.79
CA TYR A 116 18.17 34.38 -13.84
C TYR A 116 18.17 33.05 -13.06
N LYS A 117 19.17 32.18 -13.25
CA LYS A 117 19.25 30.88 -12.55
C LYS A 117 19.44 31.07 -11.04
N ALA A 118 20.26 32.03 -10.62
CA ALA A 118 20.44 32.36 -9.21
C ALA A 118 19.12 32.85 -8.59
N ASN A 119 18.41 33.73 -9.29
CA ASN A 119 17.09 34.23 -8.88
C ASN A 119 16.05 33.10 -8.79
N LEU A 120 15.99 32.21 -9.79
CA LEU A 120 15.11 31.05 -9.80
C LEU A 120 15.39 30.12 -8.61
N ASN A 121 16.65 29.75 -8.36
CA ASN A 121 17.00 28.87 -7.26
C ASN A 121 16.64 29.49 -5.90
N THR A 122 16.86 30.80 -5.74
CA THR A 122 16.50 31.54 -4.53
C THR A 122 14.99 31.53 -4.33
N LEU A 123 14.24 31.87 -5.39
CA LEU A 123 12.78 31.92 -5.38
C LEU A 123 12.16 30.57 -5.03
N LEU A 124 12.61 29.49 -5.68
CA LEU A 124 12.12 28.14 -5.44
C LEU A 124 12.45 27.64 -4.02
N THR A 125 13.60 28.04 -3.48
CA THR A 125 13.96 27.73 -2.09
C THR A 125 13.00 28.43 -1.13
N SER A 126 12.77 29.73 -1.32
CA SER A 126 11.84 30.53 -0.50
C SER A 126 10.42 29.97 -0.49
N LEU A 127 9.92 29.45 -1.61
CA LEU A 127 8.61 28.78 -1.66
C LEU A 127 8.54 27.56 -0.73
N SER A 128 9.58 26.72 -0.75
CA SER A 128 9.59 25.46 0.01
C SER A 128 9.86 25.64 1.52
N SER A 129 10.55 26.72 1.90
CA SER A 129 10.94 26.99 3.28
C SER A 129 10.01 27.97 4.01
N ASN A 130 9.03 28.58 3.32
CA ASN A 130 8.10 29.52 3.94
C ASN A 130 7.13 28.78 4.87
N ASN A 131 7.20 29.08 6.16
CA ASN A 131 6.35 28.49 7.20
C ASN A 131 5.19 29.40 7.62
N GLU A 132 5.12 30.62 7.09
CA GLU A 132 4.07 31.60 7.39
C GLU A 132 2.79 31.31 6.60
N ILE A 133 2.93 30.77 5.39
CA ILE A 133 1.81 30.34 4.56
C ILE A 133 1.37 28.93 4.96
N ASP A 134 0.14 28.81 5.47
CA ASP A 134 -0.48 27.56 5.89
C ASP A 134 -1.72 27.18 5.06
N TYR A 135 -2.14 28.04 4.13
CA TYR A 135 -3.29 27.80 3.24
C TYR A 135 -2.92 27.17 1.89
N GLY A 136 -1.62 27.04 1.57
CA GLY A 136 -1.13 26.21 0.47
C GLY A 136 -1.05 26.88 -0.90
N PHE A 137 -1.16 28.20 -0.99
CA PHE A 137 -0.96 28.96 -2.23
C PHE A 137 0.18 29.97 -2.08
N TYR A 138 1.10 29.97 -3.04
CA TYR A 138 2.32 30.78 -3.02
C TYR A 138 2.50 31.45 -4.38
N ASN A 139 2.81 32.75 -4.39
CA ASN A 139 2.97 33.57 -5.59
C ASN A 139 4.14 34.56 -5.43
N PHE A 140 5.36 34.09 -5.61
CA PHE A 140 6.56 34.89 -5.33
C PHE A 140 7.26 35.35 -6.62
N SER A 141 7.97 36.47 -6.53
CA SER A 141 8.87 36.95 -7.59
C SER A 141 10.28 37.22 -7.05
N ALA A 142 11.27 37.06 -7.91
CA ALA A 142 12.66 37.46 -7.64
C ALA A 142 13.31 38.05 -8.89
N GLY A 143 14.27 38.96 -8.71
CA GLY A 143 15.00 39.59 -9.81
C GLY A 143 14.28 40.75 -10.49
N GLN A 144 14.91 41.33 -11.50
CA GLN A 144 14.43 42.48 -12.27
C GLN A 144 14.73 42.31 -13.75
N ASN A 145 14.03 43.05 -14.61
CA ASN A 145 14.23 43.07 -16.07
C ASN A 145 14.27 41.66 -16.68
N SER A 146 15.28 41.35 -17.49
CA SER A 146 15.48 40.05 -18.16
C SER A 146 15.76 38.87 -17.21
N ASP A 147 16.11 39.16 -15.96
CA ASP A 147 16.43 38.19 -14.90
C ASP A 147 15.29 38.02 -13.88
N LYS A 148 14.12 38.63 -14.13
CA LYS A 148 12.93 38.47 -13.31
C LYS A 148 12.36 37.07 -13.47
N VAL A 149 11.98 36.45 -12.35
CA VAL A 149 11.32 35.16 -12.26
C VAL A 149 10.06 35.31 -11.43
N ASN A 150 8.94 34.77 -11.91
CA ASN A 150 7.69 34.67 -11.19
C ASN A 150 7.37 33.19 -11.00
N ALA A 151 6.94 32.80 -9.81
CA ALA A 151 6.62 31.41 -9.51
C ALA A 151 5.30 31.30 -8.74
N ILE A 152 4.50 30.29 -9.12
CA ILE A 152 3.29 29.89 -8.41
C ILE A 152 3.47 28.45 -7.94
N ALA A 153 3.18 28.21 -6.67
CA ALA A 153 2.97 26.88 -6.13
C ALA A 153 1.58 26.77 -5.52
N LEU A 154 0.88 25.68 -5.78
CA LEU A 154 -0.46 25.45 -5.25
C LEU A 154 -0.60 24.01 -4.79
N CYS A 155 -0.96 23.83 -3.53
CA CYS A 155 -1.31 22.54 -2.96
C CYS A 155 -2.81 22.28 -3.06
N ARG A 156 -3.19 21.01 -3.11
CA ARG A 156 -4.61 20.62 -3.08
C ARG A 156 -5.23 21.03 -1.74
N GLY A 157 -6.47 21.51 -1.76
CA GLY A 157 -7.08 22.18 -0.60
C GLY A 157 -7.21 21.33 0.68
N ASP A 158 -7.18 20.00 0.56
CA ASP A 158 -7.21 19.02 1.65
C ASP A 158 -5.82 18.56 2.14
N VAL A 159 -4.73 19.07 1.54
CA VAL A 159 -3.36 18.68 1.89
C VAL A 159 -2.86 19.49 3.09
N MET A 160 -2.33 18.80 4.10
CA MET A 160 -1.77 19.43 5.29
C MET A 160 -0.55 20.32 4.97
N PRO A 161 -0.32 21.44 5.69
CA PRO A 161 0.75 22.38 5.39
C PRO A 161 2.16 21.76 5.31
N THR A 162 2.46 20.77 6.15
CA THR A 162 3.74 20.05 6.15
C THR A 162 3.91 19.19 4.89
N ALA A 163 2.87 18.46 4.49
CA ALA A 163 2.88 17.66 3.27
C ALA A 163 2.90 18.55 2.02
N CYS A 164 2.23 19.70 2.06
CA CYS A 164 2.28 20.72 1.02
C CYS A 164 3.70 21.22 0.80
N ARG A 165 4.40 21.66 1.86
CA ARG A 165 5.80 22.10 1.78
C ARG A 165 6.75 21.01 1.28
N SER A 166 6.56 19.77 1.74
CA SER A 166 7.33 18.63 1.22
C SER A 166 7.13 18.45 -0.29
N CYS A 167 5.87 18.50 -0.76
CA CYS A 167 5.54 18.37 -2.17
C CYS A 167 6.16 19.50 -3.02
N ILE A 168 6.15 20.74 -2.52
CA ILE A 168 6.79 21.89 -3.20
C ILE A 168 8.31 21.73 -3.23
N ASN A 169 8.91 21.25 -2.13
CA ASN A 169 10.35 20.98 -2.06
C ASN A 169 10.78 19.89 -3.06
N ASP A 170 10.00 18.82 -3.20
CA ASP A 170 10.26 17.79 -4.20
C ASP A 170 10.08 18.35 -5.62
N SER A 171 9.03 19.16 -5.81
CA SER A 171 8.72 19.79 -7.10
C SER A 171 9.86 20.69 -7.59
N ARG A 172 10.48 21.50 -6.73
CA ARG A 172 11.59 22.37 -7.16
C ARG A 172 12.82 21.57 -7.60
N ILE A 173 13.09 20.43 -6.96
CA ILE A 173 14.23 19.56 -7.32
C ILE A 173 13.93 18.89 -8.65
N GLN A 174 12.78 18.22 -8.76
CA GLN A 174 12.45 17.43 -9.94
C GLN A 174 12.19 18.31 -11.17
N LEU A 175 11.48 19.45 -11.03
CA LEU A 175 11.17 20.32 -12.17
C LEU A 175 12.43 20.95 -12.77
N THR A 176 13.39 21.35 -11.95
CA THR A 176 14.66 21.92 -12.44
C THR A 176 15.63 20.87 -12.99
N GLN A 177 15.46 19.59 -12.63
CA GLN A 177 16.18 18.48 -13.28
C GLN A 177 15.58 18.14 -14.65
N LEU A 178 14.26 18.16 -14.77
CA LEU A 178 13.54 17.84 -16.02
C LEU A 178 13.58 18.99 -17.03
N CYS A 179 13.53 20.24 -16.56
CA CYS A 179 13.60 21.46 -17.36
C CYS A 179 14.87 22.25 -16.98
N PRO A 180 16.07 21.82 -17.44
CA PRO A 180 17.35 22.30 -16.91
C PRO A 180 17.66 23.75 -17.27
N ASN A 181 17.09 24.28 -18.36
CA ASN A 181 17.46 25.58 -18.91
C ASN A 181 16.28 26.43 -19.43
N GLN A 182 15.04 25.94 -19.38
CA GLN A 182 13.86 26.67 -19.85
C GLN A 182 13.46 27.74 -18.85
N LYS A 183 13.19 28.97 -19.32
CA LYS A 183 12.68 30.07 -18.48
C LYS A 183 11.23 29.89 -18.06
N GLU A 184 10.50 28.97 -18.67
CA GLU A 184 9.15 28.63 -18.28
C GLU A 184 8.96 27.12 -18.16
N ALA A 185 8.42 26.68 -17.03
CA ALA A 185 8.11 25.28 -16.78
C ALA A 185 6.98 25.12 -15.77
N ILE A 186 6.31 23.98 -15.83
CA ILE A 186 5.25 23.58 -14.92
C ILE A 186 5.29 22.07 -14.65
N GLY A 187 5.09 21.67 -13.41
CA GLY A 187 4.98 20.27 -12.98
C GLY A 187 3.81 20.06 -12.04
N TRP A 188 3.12 18.92 -12.19
CA TRP A 188 1.95 18.56 -11.37
C TRP A 188 2.17 17.23 -10.66
N TYR A 189 2.06 17.23 -9.34
CA TYR A 189 1.80 16.04 -8.54
C TYR A 189 0.30 15.91 -8.23
N ASP A 190 -0.08 14.82 -7.56
CA ASP A 190 -1.45 14.69 -7.05
C ASP A 190 -1.77 15.71 -5.95
N ASN A 191 -0.77 16.05 -5.14
CA ASN A 191 -0.91 16.88 -3.94
C ASN A 191 -0.58 18.36 -4.16
N CYS A 192 0.22 18.69 -5.18
CA CYS A 192 0.61 20.07 -5.46
C CYS A 192 1.04 20.27 -6.92
N MET A 193 1.16 21.53 -7.33
CA MET A 193 1.80 21.94 -8.58
C MET A 193 2.82 23.05 -8.31
N LEU A 194 3.82 23.14 -9.20
CA LEU A 194 4.79 24.23 -9.22
C LEU A 194 4.96 24.70 -10.67
N ARG A 195 4.91 26.02 -10.87
CA ARG A 195 5.21 26.65 -12.16
C ARG A 195 6.04 27.91 -11.98
N TYR A 196 6.89 28.19 -12.96
CA TYR A 196 7.65 29.44 -13.02
C TYR A 196 7.73 29.96 -14.46
N SER A 197 7.87 31.27 -14.62
CA SER A 197 8.07 31.97 -15.89
C SER A 197 8.81 33.30 -15.68
N ASN A 198 9.48 33.85 -16.69
CA ASN A 198 9.91 35.25 -16.67
C ASN A 198 8.73 36.23 -16.79
N ASP A 199 7.67 35.81 -17.47
CA ASP A 199 6.49 36.64 -17.66
C ASP A 199 5.62 36.63 -16.41
N SER A 200 4.80 37.67 -16.25
CA SER A 200 3.88 37.76 -15.13
C SER A 200 2.77 36.71 -15.29
N ILE A 201 2.73 35.74 -14.39
CA ILE A 201 1.74 34.64 -14.38
C ILE A 201 0.68 34.79 -13.28
N PHE A 202 0.68 35.92 -12.56
CA PHE A 202 -0.28 36.20 -11.49
C PHE A 202 -1.55 36.84 -12.05
N GLY A 203 -2.70 36.47 -11.48
CA GLY A 203 -4.02 36.99 -11.86
C GLY A 203 -4.44 36.67 -13.29
N THR A 204 -3.67 35.85 -13.99
CA THR A 204 -3.86 35.56 -15.43
C THR A 204 -4.30 34.12 -15.59
N GLN A 205 -5.48 33.93 -16.19
CA GLN A 205 -6.01 32.61 -16.50
C GLN A 205 -5.21 31.97 -17.64
N GLN A 206 -4.60 30.81 -17.36
CA GLN A 206 -3.90 30.00 -18.34
C GLN A 206 -4.53 28.61 -18.42
N SER A 207 -4.91 28.22 -19.64
CA SER A 207 -5.59 26.95 -19.92
C SER A 207 -4.67 25.90 -20.55
N SER A 208 -3.46 26.28 -21.00
CA SER A 208 -2.49 25.41 -21.67
C SER A 208 -1.09 25.65 -21.08
N PRO A 209 -0.20 24.64 -21.00
CA PRO A 209 -0.44 23.24 -21.34
C PRO A 209 -1.40 22.56 -20.36
N TYR A 210 -2.23 21.64 -20.86
CA TYR A 210 -3.13 20.84 -20.03
C TYR A 210 -2.99 19.36 -20.35
N PHE A 211 -3.40 18.52 -19.41
CA PHE A 211 -3.52 17.09 -19.62
C PHE A 211 -4.77 16.56 -18.95
N TYR A 212 -5.20 15.39 -19.38
CA TYR A 212 -6.28 14.66 -18.73
C TYR A 212 -5.84 13.24 -18.37
N MET A 213 -6.50 12.67 -17.37
CA MET A 213 -6.40 11.27 -17.03
C MET A 213 -7.83 10.73 -16.95
N ARG A 214 -8.02 9.50 -17.42
CA ARG A 214 -9.32 8.84 -17.42
C ARG A 214 -9.22 7.49 -16.72
N ASN A 215 -10.28 7.14 -16.01
CA ASN A 215 -10.43 5.80 -15.49
C ASN A 215 -10.60 4.83 -16.67
N SER A 216 -9.98 3.65 -16.60
CA SER A 216 -10.09 2.64 -17.67
C SER A 216 -11.46 1.97 -17.72
N LYS A 217 -12.22 2.04 -16.62
CA LYS A 217 -13.55 1.43 -16.50
C LYS A 217 -14.67 2.43 -16.83
N ASN A 218 -15.73 1.93 -17.44
CA ASN A 218 -16.92 2.70 -17.79
C ASN A 218 -17.94 2.72 -16.65
N ALA A 219 -18.77 3.76 -16.61
CA ALA A 219 -19.96 3.86 -15.78
C ALA A 219 -20.92 2.72 -16.13
N SER A 220 -21.68 2.23 -15.13
CA SER A 220 -22.62 1.14 -15.36
C SER A 220 -23.87 1.65 -16.09
N ASP A 221 -24.49 2.71 -15.56
CA ASP A 221 -25.47 3.54 -16.26
C ASP A 221 -24.76 4.84 -16.67
N VAL A 222 -24.62 5.08 -17.97
CA VAL A 222 -23.86 6.22 -18.49
C VAL A 222 -24.67 7.52 -18.42
N GLU A 223 -25.98 7.45 -18.68
CA GLU A 223 -26.83 8.63 -18.80
C GLU A 223 -27.10 9.23 -17.41
N GLU A 224 -27.52 8.39 -16.45
CA GLU A 224 -27.74 8.83 -15.07
C GLU A 224 -26.45 9.32 -14.43
N PHE A 225 -25.33 8.62 -14.65
CA PHE A 225 -24.02 9.02 -14.13
C PHE A 225 -23.59 10.38 -14.67
N ASN A 226 -23.73 10.62 -15.97
CA ASN A 226 -23.35 11.88 -16.60
C ASN A 226 -24.23 13.04 -16.10
N GLN A 227 -25.53 12.81 -15.89
CA GLN A 227 -26.44 13.82 -15.35
C GLN A 227 -26.07 14.20 -13.91
N VAL A 228 -25.86 13.20 -13.04
CA VAL A 228 -25.46 13.42 -11.64
C VAL A 228 -24.09 14.10 -11.56
N LEU A 229 -23.14 13.66 -12.39
CA LEU A 229 -21.81 14.26 -12.50
C LEU A 229 -21.89 15.74 -12.93
N GLY A 230 -22.65 16.05 -13.98
CA GLY A 230 -22.81 17.42 -14.49
C GLY A 230 -23.36 18.37 -13.42
N ASN A 231 -24.42 17.96 -12.73
CA ASN A 231 -25.02 18.75 -11.64
C ASN A 231 -24.03 18.98 -10.49
N MET A 232 -23.30 17.93 -10.09
CA MET A 232 -22.27 18.04 -9.06
C MET A 232 -21.13 18.98 -9.48
N MET A 233 -20.60 18.85 -10.71
CA MET A 233 -19.52 19.71 -11.22
C MET A 233 -19.96 21.18 -11.29
N ALA A 234 -21.20 21.46 -11.69
CA ALA A 234 -21.76 22.82 -11.69
C ALA A 234 -21.82 23.42 -10.28
N SER A 235 -22.25 22.63 -9.28
CA SER A 235 -22.26 23.05 -7.87
C SER A 235 -20.85 23.31 -7.33
N LEU A 236 -19.91 22.39 -7.61
CA LEU A 236 -18.52 22.52 -7.18
C LEU A 236 -17.81 23.70 -7.83
N ARG A 237 -18.11 23.99 -9.10
CA ARG A 237 -17.57 25.16 -9.81
C ARG A 237 -17.89 26.44 -9.06
N SER A 238 -19.17 26.66 -8.74
CA SER A 238 -19.60 27.87 -8.02
C SER A 238 -18.97 27.96 -6.63
N LYS A 239 -18.94 26.85 -5.87
CA LYS A 239 -18.32 26.81 -4.54
C LYS A 239 -16.81 27.06 -4.55
N ALA A 240 -16.09 26.50 -5.53
CA ALA A 240 -14.65 26.72 -5.63
C ALA A 240 -14.34 28.16 -6.06
N ALA A 241 -15.11 28.70 -7.03
CA ALA A 241 -14.90 30.02 -7.58
C ALA A 241 -15.13 31.16 -6.56
N SER A 242 -16.10 31.00 -5.66
CA SER A 242 -16.43 31.96 -4.60
C SER A 242 -15.45 32.00 -3.42
N GLY A 243 -14.44 31.10 -3.41
CA GLY A 243 -13.38 31.13 -2.40
C GLY A 243 -12.58 32.43 -2.42
N ASP A 244 -11.88 32.75 -1.33
CA ASP A 244 -11.09 33.99 -1.24
C ASP A 244 -9.65 33.81 -1.74
N TRP A 245 -8.80 34.82 -1.51
CA TRP A 245 -7.38 34.84 -1.90
C TRP A 245 -6.52 33.75 -1.23
N ARG A 246 -7.02 33.06 -0.20
CA ARG A 246 -6.32 31.96 0.48
C ARG A 246 -6.63 30.63 -0.19
N ARG A 247 -7.89 30.41 -0.58
CA ARG A 247 -8.36 29.09 -1.01
C ARG A 247 -9.58 29.17 -1.92
N LYS A 248 -9.43 28.70 -3.16
CA LYS A 248 -10.50 28.47 -4.13
C LYS A 248 -10.62 26.98 -4.47
N PHE A 249 -11.30 26.25 -3.61
CA PHE A 249 -11.33 24.79 -3.59
C PHE A 249 -12.69 24.29 -3.12
N ALA A 250 -13.22 23.25 -3.77
CA ALA A 250 -14.45 22.60 -3.32
C ALA A 250 -14.40 21.09 -3.60
N THR A 251 -15.02 20.34 -2.70
CA THR A 251 -15.26 18.89 -2.85
C THR A 251 -16.73 18.59 -2.66
N GLY A 252 -17.20 17.48 -3.24
CA GLY A 252 -18.57 17.03 -3.10
C GLY A 252 -18.70 15.54 -3.28
N GLU A 253 -19.85 15.03 -2.84
CA GLU A 253 -20.31 13.67 -3.13
C GLU A 253 -21.76 13.72 -3.59
N ALA A 254 -22.11 12.84 -4.53
CA ALA A 254 -23.47 12.68 -5.03
C ALA A 254 -23.75 11.20 -5.26
N ASN A 255 -24.93 10.73 -4.89
CA ASN A 255 -25.34 9.35 -5.10
C ASN A 255 -25.95 9.21 -6.51
N VAL A 256 -25.48 8.21 -7.26
CA VAL A 256 -26.07 7.78 -8.54
C VAL A 256 -27.11 6.70 -8.23
N THR A 257 -26.71 5.70 -7.45
CA THR A 257 -27.61 4.65 -6.94
C THR A 257 -27.42 4.49 -5.43
N SER A 258 -28.18 3.61 -4.79
CA SER A 258 -28.03 3.31 -3.35
C SER A 258 -26.64 2.75 -2.99
N PHE A 259 -25.87 2.25 -3.95
CA PHE A 259 -24.56 1.62 -3.73
C PHE A 259 -23.42 2.29 -4.51
N GLN A 260 -23.72 3.32 -5.32
CA GLN A 260 -22.72 4.01 -6.13
C GLN A 260 -22.81 5.52 -5.92
N SER A 261 -21.71 6.09 -5.42
CA SER A 261 -21.54 7.54 -5.27
C SER A 261 -20.42 8.04 -6.19
N ILE A 262 -20.52 9.30 -6.61
CA ILE A 262 -19.45 10.05 -7.28
C ILE A 262 -18.87 11.02 -6.28
N TYR A 263 -17.54 11.05 -6.18
CA TYR A 263 -16.78 12.03 -5.42
C TYR A 263 -16.13 13.00 -6.39
N GLY A 264 -16.36 14.30 -6.19
CA GLY A 264 -15.85 15.36 -7.05
C GLY A 264 -14.96 16.35 -6.31
N LEU A 265 -14.04 16.96 -7.04
CA LEU A 265 -13.14 18.02 -6.58
C LEU A 265 -12.94 19.03 -7.70
N MET A 266 -13.01 20.32 -7.36
CA MET A 266 -12.64 21.43 -8.24
C MET A 266 -11.76 22.43 -7.50
N GLN A 267 -10.75 22.95 -8.20
CA GLN A 267 -9.80 23.90 -7.62
C GLN A 267 -9.24 24.85 -8.68
N CYS A 268 -9.01 26.10 -8.30
CA CYS A 268 -8.27 27.07 -9.11
C CYS A 268 -7.21 27.80 -8.27
N THR A 269 -6.32 28.53 -8.93
CA THR A 269 -5.32 29.35 -8.24
C THR A 269 -6.03 30.56 -7.59
N PRO A 270 -5.85 30.81 -6.27
CA PRO A 270 -6.54 31.89 -5.55
C PRO A 270 -6.27 33.32 -6.03
N ASP A 271 -5.23 33.55 -6.84
CA ASP A 271 -4.94 34.85 -7.46
C ASP A 271 -5.92 35.25 -8.58
N LEU A 272 -6.76 34.32 -9.05
CA LEU A 272 -7.77 34.59 -10.06
C LEU A 272 -8.99 35.29 -9.46
N SER A 273 -9.67 36.09 -10.29
CA SER A 273 -11.03 36.55 -9.96
C SER A 273 -12.00 35.37 -9.88
N GLU A 274 -13.14 35.55 -9.21
CA GLU A 274 -14.22 34.55 -9.20
C GLU A 274 -14.67 34.18 -10.62
N LEU A 275 -14.82 35.18 -11.50
CA LEU A 275 -15.20 34.98 -12.89
C LEU A 275 -14.14 34.17 -13.66
N SER A 276 -12.86 34.55 -13.56
CA SER A 276 -11.75 33.84 -14.24
C SER A 276 -11.59 32.41 -13.73
N CYS A 277 -11.77 32.18 -12.42
CA CYS A 277 -11.77 30.84 -11.85
C CYS A 277 -12.94 30.00 -12.40
N SER A 278 -14.16 30.56 -12.39
CA SER A 278 -15.36 29.89 -12.92
C SER A 278 -15.19 29.53 -14.40
N ASN A 279 -14.70 30.45 -15.22
CA ASN A 279 -14.44 30.24 -16.64
C ASN A 279 -13.37 29.15 -16.87
N CYS A 280 -12.32 29.11 -16.06
CA CYS A 280 -11.31 28.07 -16.15
C CYS A 280 -11.90 26.69 -15.83
N LEU A 281 -12.65 26.59 -14.74
CA LEU A 281 -13.30 25.34 -14.30
C LEU A 281 -14.36 24.85 -15.28
N GLU A 282 -15.16 25.76 -15.85
CA GLU A 282 -16.08 25.45 -16.95
C GLU A 282 -15.34 24.94 -18.17
N GLY A 283 -14.27 25.63 -18.57
CA GLY A 283 -13.40 25.18 -19.64
C GLY A 283 -12.73 23.83 -19.37
N ALA A 284 -12.52 23.44 -18.11
CA ALA A 284 -12.04 22.10 -17.75
C ALA A 284 -13.17 21.06 -17.80
N THR A 285 -14.38 21.41 -17.36
CA THR A 285 -15.58 20.56 -17.46
C THR A 285 -15.92 20.24 -18.91
N ASN A 286 -15.76 21.20 -19.81
CA ASN A 286 -16.02 21.02 -21.24
C ASN A 286 -15.06 20.03 -21.93
N GLU A 287 -13.95 19.65 -21.29
CA GLU A 287 -13.05 18.59 -21.79
C GLU A 287 -13.56 17.18 -21.45
N ILE A 288 -14.48 17.04 -20.48
CA ILE A 288 -14.96 15.73 -19.99
C ILE A 288 -15.57 14.89 -21.14
N PRO A 289 -16.46 15.42 -22.00
CA PRO A 289 -17.03 14.67 -23.11
C PRO A 289 -15.98 14.16 -24.11
N THR A 290 -14.82 14.80 -24.20
CA THR A 290 -13.76 14.38 -25.14
C THR A 290 -12.76 13.43 -24.47
N CYS A 291 -12.36 13.69 -23.23
CA CYS A 291 -11.34 12.89 -22.57
C CYS A 291 -11.87 11.63 -21.90
N CYS A 292 -13.05 11.73 -21.32
CA CYS A 292 -13.46 10.93 -20.17
C CYS A 292 -14.94 10.52 -20.26
N ASP A 293 -15.53 10.61 -21.45
CA ASP A 293 -16.91 10.24 -21.68
C ASP A 293 -17.19 8.78 -21.29
N SER A 294 -18.34 8.58 -20.65
CA SER A 294 -18.78 7.30 -20.11
C SER A 294 -17.85 6.68 -19.05
N ARG A 295 -16.81 7.37 -18.56
CA ARG A 295 -15.83 6.81 -17.59
C ARG A 295 -16.25 7.04 -16.15
N LYS A 296 -15.98 6.05 -15.27
CA LYS A 296 -16.23 6.16 -13.81
C LYS A 296 -15.36 7.20 -13.10
N GLY A 297 -14.34 7.72 -13.79
CA GLY A 297 -13.50 8.78 -13.26
C GLY A 297 -12.77 9.53 -14.36
N GLY A 298 -12.50 10.79 -14.09
CA GLY A 298 -11.86 11.70 -15.01
C GLY A 298 -11.16 12.82 -14.24
N ARG A 299 -10.03 13.25 -14.79
CA ARG A 299 -9.24 14.35 -14.25
C ARG A 299 -8.80 15.23 -15.39
N VAL A 300 -9.01 16.53 -15.25
CA VAL A 300 -8.55 17.55 -16.20
C VAL A 300 -7.73 18.55 -15.42
N VAL A 301 -6.47 18.74 -15.80
CA VAL A 301 -5.51 19.58 -15.09
C VAL A 301 -4.98 20.63 -16.04
N LYS A 302 -5.25 21.90 -15.71
CA LYS A 302 -4.76 23.10 -16.39
C LYS A 302 -3.83 23.88 -15.43
N PRO A 303 -3.03 24.85 -15.93
CA PRO A 303 -2.14 25.63 -15.07
C PRO A 303 -2.88 26.47 -14.01
N SER A 304 -4.06 26.99 -14.34
CA SER A 304 -4.87 27.84 -13.47
C SER A 304 -5.97 27.12 -12.71
N CYS A 305 -6.38 25.91 -13.13
CA CYS A 305 -7.45 25.17 -12.49
C CYS A 305 -7.39 23.68 -12.80
N ASN A 306 -8.07 22.88 -11.98
CA ASN A 306 -8.24 21.46 -12.22
C ASN A 306 -9.57 20.95 -11.66
N LEU A 307 -10.01 19.82 -12.22
CA LEU A 307 -11.10 19.03 -11.69
C LEU A 307 -10.70 17.56 -11.62
N ARG A 308 -11.33 16.83 -10.71
CA ARG A 308 -11.25 15.38 -10.62
C ARG A 308 -12.58 14.82 -10.13
N TYR A 309 -13.03 13.73 -10.72
CA TYR A 309 -14.12 12.92 -10.21
C TYR A 309 -13.76 11.44 -10.26
N GLU A 310 -14.24 10.68 -9.29
CA GLU A 310 -14.06 9.23 -9.19
C GLU A 310 -15.25 8.61 -8.43
N THR A 311 -15.43 7.30 -8.53
CA THR A 311 -16.41 6.55 -7.71
C THR A 311 -15.90 6.15 -6.33
N TYR A 312 -14.71 6.61 -5.93
CA TYR A 312 -14.14 6.44 -4.59
C TYR A 312 -13.66 7.78 -4.05
N ARG A 313 -13.67 7.95 -2.73
CA ARG A 313 -13.18 9.18 -2.09
C ARG A 313 -11.65 9.25 -2.16
N PHE A 314 -11.11 10.30 -2.78
CA PHE A 314 -9.66 10.51 -2.99
C PHE A 314 -9.10 11.76 -2.28
N TYR A 315 -9.92 12.42 -1.47
CA TYR A 315 -9.58 13.60 -0.68
C TYR A 315 -9.91 13.39 0.80
N ASP A 316 -9.21 14.09 1.69
CA ASP A 316 -9.51 14.08 3.12
C ASP A 316 -10.74 14.96 3.41
N PHE A 317 -11.85 14.34 3.80
CA PHE A 317 -13.12 15.02 4.08
C PHE A 317 -13.02 16.04 5.22
N THR A 318 -12.22 15.74 6.25
CA THR A 318 -12.08 16.63 7.41
C THR A 318 -11.27 17.86 7.05
N ALA A 319 -10.19 17.66 6.28
CA ALA A 319 -9.34 18.77 5.84
C ALA A 319 -10.01 19.63 4.75
N ALA A 320 -10.77 19.02 3.85
CA ALA A 320 -11.48 19.72 2.77
C ALA A 320 -12.55 20.68 3.30
N ASN A 321 -13.22 20.33 4.39
CA ASN A 321 -14.29 21.14 5.00
C ASN A 321 -13.80 22.08 6.10
N ALA A 322 -12.50 22.10 6.41
CA ALA A 322 -11.95 23.01 7.41
C ALA A 322 -11.94 24.45 6.85
N PRO A 323 -12.45 25.45 7.61
CA PRO A 323 -12.37 26.85 7.19
C PRO A 323 -10.90 27.27 7.05
N PRO A 324 -10.57 28.17 6.10
CA PRO A 324 -9.22 28.67 5.95
C PRO A 324 -8.77 29.35 7.27
N PRO A 325 -7.51 29.14 7.69
CA PRO A 325 -6.98 29.69 8.94
C PRO A 325 -7.10 31.21 8.95
N SER A 326 -7.50 31.77 10.10
CA SER A 326 -7.71 33.19 10.33
C SER A 326 -6.46 34.00 9.95
N PRO A 327 -6.60 35.20 9.36
CA PRO A 327 -5.44 36.04 9.08
C PRO A 327 -4.69 36.37 10.37
N PRO A 328 -3.34 36.44 10.34
CA PRO A 328 -2.59 37.03 11.45
C PRO A 328 -3.06 38.47 11.66
N SER A 329 -3.34 38.83 12.91
CA SER A 329 -3.58 40.23 13.27
C SER A 329 -2.37 41.06 12.84
N ALA A 330 -2.62 42.07 12.01
CA ALA A 330 -1.62 43.02 11.57
C ALA A 330 -1.16 43.84 12.77
N ASP A 331 -0.02 43.46 13.35
CA ASP A 331 0.83 44.38 14.09
C ASP A 331 2.26 43.84 14.08
N LEU A 332 3.14 44.59 13.42
CA LEU A 332 4.56 44.83 13.71
C LEU A 332 5.38 45.01 12.43
N SER A 333 6.06 46.14 12.41
CA SER A 333 6.95 46.70 11.40
C SER A 333 8.11 45.77 10.98
N PRO A 334 8.71 45.99 9.79
CA PRO A 334 9.80 45.14 9.30
C PRO A 334 11.09 45.31 10.13
N PRO A 335 11.82 44.23 10.44
CA PRO A 335 13.13 44.31 11.08
C PRO A 335 14.24 44.69 10.06
N PRO A 336 15.31 45.36 10.50
CA PRO A 336 16.39 45.79 9.63
C PRO A 336 17.39 44.65 9.30
N LEU A 337 17.99 44.83 8.13
CA LEU A 337 19.06 44.07 7.50
C LEU A 337 20.18 43.66 8.47
N ALA A 338 20.35 42.36 8.70
CA ALA A 338 21.50 41.81 9.40
C ALA A 338 22.51 41.22 8.38
N ASN A 339 23.61 41.95 8.19
CA ASN A 339 24.81 41.46 7.53
C ASN A 339 25.36 40.26 8.29
N THR A 340 25.48 39.11 7.63
CA THR A 340 26.29 38.00 8.15
C THR A 340 27.51 37.82 7.28
N THR A 341 28.64 38.08 7.91
CA THR A 341 30.00 38.04 7.41
C THR A 341 30.38 36.64 6.92
N SER A 342 31.14 36.63 5.83
CA SER A 342 31.81 35.47 5.25
C SER A 342 32.66 34.72 6.28
N THR A 343 32.49 33.39 6.32
CA THR A 343 33.58 32.47 6.67
C THR A 343 33.74 31.44 5.55
N GLN A 344 34.81 31.64 4.78
CA GLN A 344 35.39 30.65 3.87
C GLN A 344 35.97 29.47 4.68
N GLU A 345 35.88 28.26 4.13
CA GLU A 345 36.79 27.13 4.35
C GLU A 345 36.67 26.15 3.15
N PRO A 346 37.69 25.34 2.86
CA PRO A 346 38.35 25.36 1.54
C PRO A 346 37.91 24.28 0.53
N ARG A 347 38.15 24.62 -0.74
CA ARG A 347 38.19 23.70 -1.89
C ARG A 347 39.28 22.65 -1.71
N SER A 348 38.96 21.40 -2.06
CA SER A 348 39.95 20.39 -2.44
C SER A 348 39.61 19.86 -3.83
N ASN A 349 40.48 20.16 -4.79
CA ASN A 349 40.54 19.49 -6.09
C ASN A 349 41.44 18.25 -5.93
N SER A 350 41.05 17.10 -6.50
CA SER A 350 42.03 16.25 -7.21
C SER A 350 41.32 15.19 -8.04
N SER A 351 41.23 15.47 -9.33
CA SER A 351 41.09 14.48 -10.38
C SER A 351 42.44 13.82 -10.64
N ARG A 352 42.62 12.56 -10.20
CA ARG A 352 43.53 11.56 -10.83
C ARG A 352 43.51 10.19 -10.13
N THR A 353 42.41 9.46 -10.24
CA THR A 353 42.41 8.00 -10.00
C THR A 353 41.39 7.28 -10.90
N ILE A 354 41.44 7.49 -12.22
CA ILE A 354 40.51 6.87 -13.17
C ILE A 354 41.15 5.73 -13.99
N ILE A 355 42.46 5.49 -13.92
CA ILE A 355 43.11 4.52 -14.82
C ILE A 355 43.32 3.12 -14.19
N LEU A 356 43.14 2.94 -12.88
CA LEU A 356 43.33 1.64 -12.21
C LEU A 356 42.05 0.85 -11.90
N ILE A 357 40.85 1.43 -12.11
CA ILE A 357 39.55 0.77 -11.85
C ILE A 357 38.86 0.32 -13.16
N ILE A 358 39.15 0.97 -14.29
CA ILE A 358 38.49 0.68 -15.58
C ILE A 358 38.95 -0.67 -16.16
N VAL A 359 40.23 -1.02 -16.03
CA VAL A 359 40.76 -2.26 -16.62
C VAL A 359 40.19 -3.52 -15.96
N PRO A 360 40.10 -3.62 -14.60
CA PRO A 360 39.46 -4.77 -13.96
C PRO A 360 37.95 -4.84 -14.21
N SER A 361 37.27 -3.69 -14.28
CA SER A 361 35.81 -3.65 -14.45
C SER A 361 35.38 -4.05 -15.86
N VAL A 362 36.16 -3.74 -16.90
CA VAL A 362 35.92 -4.24 -18.26
C VAL A 362 36.12 -5.75 -18.35
N ILE A 363 37.14 -6.31 -17.69
CA ILE A 363 37.37 -7.77 -17.66
C ILE A 363 36.22 -8.49 -16.94
N ILE A 364 35.75 -7.95 -15.81
CA ILE A 364 34.59 -8.48 -15.09
C ILE A 364 33.32 -8.39 -15.95
N LEU A 365 33.12 -7.29 -16.68
CA LEU A 365 31.97 -7.13 -17.57
C LEU A 365 32.00 -8.17 -18.69
N ILE A 366 33.18 -8.45 -19.27
CA ILE A 366 33.35 -9.46 -20.32
C ILE A 366 33.10 -10.87 -19.75
N ILE A 367 33.57 -11.19 -18.54
CA ILE A 367 33.30 -12.49 -17.89
C ILE A 367 31.81 -12.66 -17.60
N ILE A 368 31.12 -11.60 -17.16
CA ILE A 368 29.66 -11.61 -16.95
C ILE A 368 28.95 -11.77 -18.29
N LEU A 369 29.38 -11.09 -19.36
CA LEU A 369 28.77 -11.18 -20.68
C LEU A 369 28.95 -12.57 -21.30
N VAL A 370 30.15 -13.16 -21.17
CA VAL A 370 30.43 -14.52 -21.61
C VAL A 370 29.66 -15.53 -20.77
N GLY A 371 29.60 -15.35 -19.45
CA GLY A 371 28.78 -16.18 -18.56
C GLY A 371 27.29 -16.11 -18.89
N PHE A 372 26.79 -14.92 -19.22
CA PHE A 372 25.42 -14.68 -19.66
C PHE A 372 25.16 -15.33 -21.03
N ILE A 373 26.05 -15.16 -22.01
CA ILE A 373 25.96 -15.81 -23.31
C ILE A 373 26.03 -17.33 -23.18
N CYS A 374 26.89 -17.89 -22.34
CA CYS A 374 26.96 -19.33 -22.05
C CYS A 374 25.71 -19.86 -21.33
N PHE A 375 25.13 -19.07 -20.42
CA PHE A 375 23.88 -19.39 -19.74
C PHE A 375 22.68 -19.37 -20.70
N PHE A 376 22.58 -18.34 -21.55
CA PHE A 376 21.51 -18.24 -22.55
C PHE A 376 21.67 -19.21 -23.71
N SER A 377 22.89 -19.55 -24.13
CA SER A 377 23.13 -20.60 -25.12
C SER A 377 22.84 -22.00 -24.57
N ARG A 378 23.15 -22.28 -23.29
CA ARG A 378 22.69 -23.50 -22.60
C ARG A 378 21.17 -23.55 -22.45
N LYS A 379 20.50 -22.42 -22.16
CA LYS A 379 19.04 -22.34 -22.02
C LYS A 379 18.32 -22.40 -23.36
N ARG A 380 18.92 -21.92 -24.45
CA ARG A 380 18.36 -21.98 -25.82
C ARG A 380 18.39 -23.40 -26.40
N SER A 381 19.32 -24.26 -25.97
CA SER A 381 19.31 -25.70 -26.27
C SER A 381 18.22 -26.49 -25.53
N SER A 382 17.57 -25.90 -24.52
CA SER A 382 16.46 -26.52 -23.76
C SER A 382 15.09 -25.95 -24.14
N MET A 383 15.02 -25.05 -25.14
CA MET A 383 13.80 -24.37 -25.56
C MET A 383 13.43 -24.71 -27.00
N GLU A 384 13.54 -26.00 -27.33
CA GLU A 384 12.92 -26.64 -28.49
C GLU A 384 12.36 -28.00 -28.07
N LYS A 385 11.48 -28.00 -27.05
CA LYS A 385 10.52 -29.07 -26.76
C LYS A 385 9.52 -28.61 -25.69
N LEU A 386 8.57 -27.75 -26.08
CA LEU A 386 7.34 -27.57 -25.30
C LEU A 386 6.18 -27.19 -26.23
N GLU A 387 5.96 -28.03 -27.23
CA GLU A 387 4.62 -28.35 -27.69
C GLU A 387 4.48 -29.86 -27.50
N THR A 388 3.36 -30.29 -26.92
CA THR A 388 2.99 -31.67 -26.52
C THR A 388 3.64 -32.23 -25.25
N HIS A 389 3.07 -31.91 -24.08
CA HIS A 389 2.94 -32.85 -22.95
C HIS A 389 1.91 -32.25 -21.97
N ASP A 390 0.63 -32.35 -22.32
CA ASP A 390 -0.50 -31.94 -21.47
C ASP A 390 -1.28 -33.16 -20.93
N GLU A 391 -0.74 -34.38 -21.00
CA GLU A 391 -1.50 -35.59 -20.64
C GLU A 391 -0.90 -36.45 -19.50
N ASP A 392 0.32 -36.21 -19.02
CA ASP A 392 0.96 -37.12 -18.03
C ASP A 392 1.00 -36.63 -16.57
N GLU A 393 0.56 -35.40 -16.25
CA GLU A 393 0.59 -34.84 -14.88
C GLU A 393 -0.80 -34.74 -14.19
N ILE A 394 -1.84 -35.35 -14.75
CA ILE A 394 -3.17 -35.51 -14.12
C ILE A 394 -3.24 -36.77 -13.23
N THR A 395 -2.27 -37.68 -13.36
CA THR A 395 -2.23 -38.98 -12.66
C THR A 395 -2.04 -38.91 -11.14
N ASN A 396 -1.60 -37.77 -10.58
CA ASN A 396 -1.39 -37.63 -9.13
C ASN A 396 -2.64 -37.16 -8.36
N VAL A 397 -3.64 -36.60 -9.05
CA VAL A 397 -4.88 -36.07 -8.44
C VAL A 397 -5.89 -37.19 -8.11
N GLU A 398 -5.83 -38.32 -8.82
CA GLU A 398 -6.68 -39.49 -8.56
C GLU A 398 -6.39 -40.17 -7.21
N SER A 399 -5.20 -40.01 -6.65
CA SER A 399 -4.81 -40.63 -5.36
C SER A 399 -5.43 -39.97 -4.11
N LEU A 400 -6.04 -38.79 -4.26
CA LEU A 400 -6.60 -37.99 -3.17
C LEU A 400 -8.14 -38.07 -3.11
N HIS A 401 -8.76 -38.93 -3.91
CA HIS A 401 -10.21 -39.07 -3.97
C HIS A 401 -10.75 -39.98 -2.86
N PHE A 402 -11.72 -39.48 -2.09
CA PHE A 402 -12.48 -40.26 -1.12
C PHE A 402 -13.85 -40.59 -1.68
N ASP A 403 -14.27 -41.83 -1.46
CA ASP A 403 -15.64 -42.26 -1.75
C ASP A 403 -16.65 -41.61 -0.77
N PHE A 404 -17.83 -41.23 -1.28
CA PHE A 404 -18.84 -40.52 -0.49
C PHE A 404 -19.33 -41.36 0.68
N ASP A 405 -19.55 -42.67 0.49
CA ASP A 405 -20.01 -43.55 1.55
C ASP A 405 -19.00 -43.67 2.68
N THR A 406 -17.72 -43.68 2.33
CA THR A 406 -16.63 -43.66 3.32
C THR A 406 -16.73 -42.42 4.22
N ILE A 407 -16.95 -41.24 3.63
CA ILE A 407 -17.06 -39.98 4.38
C ILE A 407 -18.39 -39.87 5.14
N ARG A 408 -19.47 -40.35 4.55
CA ARG A 408 -20.80 -40.44 5.18
C ARG A 408 -20.73 -41.29 6.44
N VAL A 409 -20.11 -42.47 6.39
CA VAL A 409 -19.91 -43.32 7.57
C VAL A 409 -18.98 -42.64 8.59
N ALA A 410 -17.84 -42.09 8.14
CA ALA A 410 -16.87 -41.44 9.02
C ALA A 410 -17.46 -40.27 9.82
N THR A 411 -18.45 -39.56 9.26
CA THR A 411 -19.12 -38.41 9.88
C THR A 411 -20.42 -38.78 10.60
N ASN A 412 -20.76 -40.07 10.69
CA ASN A 412 -22.06 -40.55 11.17
C ASN A 412 -23.24 -39.89 10.45
N ASN A 413 -23.23 -40.00 9.11
CA ASN A 413 -24.17 -39.40 8.19
C ASN A 413 -24.30 -37.87 8.37
N PHE A 414 -23.16 -37.17 8.51
CA PHE A 414 -23.12 -35.72 8.74
C PHE A 414 -23.99 -35.28 9.94
N SER A 415 -24.00 -36.07 11.02
CA SER A 415 -24.76 -35.77 12.24
C SER A 415 -24.38 -34.41 12.81
N ASP A 416 -25.37 -33.64 13.27
CA ASP A 416 -25.15 -32.36 13.95
C ASP A 416 -24.25 -32.50 15.19
N SER A 417 -24.22 -33.67 15.83
CA SER A 417 -23.31 -33.96 16.96
C SER A 417 -21.82 -33.90 16.57
N ASN A 418 -21.50 -34.10 15.30
CA ASN A 418 -20.16 -34.02 14.75
C ASN A 418 -19.87 -32.66 14.12
N LYS A 419 -20.80 -31.71 14.12
CA LYS A 419 -20.61 -30.40 13.50
C LYS A 419 -19.61 -29.57 14.31
N LEU A 420 -18.53 -29.16 13.65
CA LEU A 420 -17.48 -28.32 14.23
C LEU A 420 -17.79 -26.83 14.07
N GLY A 421 -18.51 -26.47 13.01
CA GLY A 421 -18.89 -25.10 12.70
C GLY A 421 -19.63 -25.01 11.36
N GLN A 422 -20.15 -23.83 11.04
CA GLN A 422 -20.75 -23.51 9.75
C GLN A 422 -20.48 -22.06 9.41
N GLY A 423 -19.91 -21.82 8.23
CA GLY A 423 -19.73 -20.48 7.67
C GLY A 423 -20.50 -20.32 6.35
N GLY A 424 -20.23 -19.23 5.63
CA GLY A 424 -20.84 -18.94 4.31
C GLY A 424 -20.62 -20.02 3.24
N PHE A 425 -19.66 -20.92 3.47
CA PHE A 425 -19.27 -21.98 2.53
C PHE A 425 -19.87 -23.34 2.87
N GLY A 426 -20.64 -23.45 3.95
CA GLY A 426 -21.28 -24.67 4.39
C GLY A 426 -20.74 -25.22 5.71
N PRO A 427 -21.33 -26.33 6.19
CA PRO A 427 -20.96 -26.94 7.46
C PRO A 427 -19.64 -27.73 7.39
N VAL A 428 -18.92 -27.74 8.50
CA VAL A 428 -17.71 -28.56 8.72
C VAL A 428 -18.00 -29.60 9.79
N TYR A 429 -17.68 -30.86 9.51
CA TYR A 429 -17.93 -31.99 10.41
C TYR A 429 -16.63 -32.66 10.84
N LYS A 430 -16.59 -33.14 12.08
CA LYS A 430 -15.57 -34.07 12.57
C LYS A 430 -15.90 -35.46 12.04
N GLY A 431 -14.92 -36.09 11.40
CA GLY A 431 -15.01 -37.48 10.98
C GLY A 431 -13.95 -38.34 11.65
N LYS A 432 -14.20 -39.64 11.72
CA LYS A 432 -13.19 -40.65 12.05
C LYS A 432 -13.14 -41.69 10.92
N LEU A 433 -12.04 -41.71 10.19
CA LEU A 433 -11.81 -42.67 9.12
C LEU A 433 -11.64 -44.09 9.70
N SER A 434 -11.80 -45.11 8.85
CA SER A 434 -11.68 -46.53 9.22
C SER A 434 -10.31 -46.89 9.81
N ASN A 435 -9.26 -46.20 9.38
CA ASN A 435 -7.90 -46.33 9.93
C ASN A 435 -7.73 -45.65 11.31
N GLY A 436 -8.79 -45.09 11.89
CA GLY A 436 -8.79 -44.42 13.19
C GLY A 436 -8.39 -42.94 13.15
N GLN A 437 -7.98 -42.41 12.00
CA GLN A 437 -7.58 -41.01 11.84
C GLN A 437 -8.77 -40.07 11.93
N TYR A 438 -8.65 -39.02 12.77
CA TYR A 438 -9.63 -37.94 12.82
C TYR A 438 -9.41 -36.95 11.67
N VAL A 439 -10.50 -36.51 11.06
CA VAL A 439 -10.51 -35.57 9.92
C VAL A 439 -11.55 -34.47 10.13
N ALA A 440 -11.37 -33.34 9.45
CA ALA A 440 -12.38 -32.30 9.31
C ALA A 440 -12.92 -32.30 7.88
N VAL A 441 -14.23 -32.45 7.74
CA VAL A 441 -14.92 -32.58 6.44
C VAL A 441 -15.73 -31.32 6.20
N LYS A 442 -15.28 -30.49 5.26
CA LYS A 442 -16.01 -29.30 4.81
C LYS A 442 -16.94 -29.73 3.68
N ARG A 443 -18.26 -29.66 3.91
CA ARG A 443 -19.30 -29.98 2.92
C ARG A 443 -19.79 -28.67 2.29
N LEU A 444 -19.44 -28.45 1.03
CA LEU A 444 -19.80 -27.23 0.33
C LEU A 444 -21.26 -27.27 -0.12
N SER A 445 -21.94 -26.13 -0.10
CA SER A 445 -23.37 -26.05 -0.45
C SER A 445 -23.60 -26.32 -1.94
N SER A 446 -24.38 -27.36 -2.22
CA SER A 446 -24.82 -27.73 -3.57
C SER A 446 -25.81 -26.69 -4.10
N GLY A 447 -25.43 -25.91 -5.13
CA GLY A 447 -26.36 -25.03 -5.86
C GLY A 447 -25.89 -23.59 -6.10
N SER A 448 -24.76 -23.16 -5.54
CA SER A 448 -24.20 -21.83 -5.85
C SER A 448 -23.03 -21.93 -6.83
N ALA A 449 -23.00 -21.07 -7.85
CA ALA A 449 -21.84 -20.91 -8.74
C ALA A 449 -20.56 -20.53 -7.98
N GLN A 450 -20.70 -20.05 -6.74
CA GLN A 450 -19.59 -19.74 -5.84
C GLN A 450 -18.96 -20.98 -5.22
N GLY A 451 -19.76 -21.90 -4.67
CA GLY A 451 -19.26 -23.12 -4.02
C GLY A 451 -18.47 -24.02 -4.96
N GLU A 452 -18.85 -24.08 -6.26
CA GLU A 452 -18.09 -24.84 -7.26
C GLU A 452 -16.72 -24.20 -7.56
N LEU A 453 -16.65 -22.87 -7.63
CA LEU A 453 -15.39 -22.16 -7.86
C LEU A 453 -14.44 -22.28 -6.66
N GLU A 454 -14.98 -22.22 -5.45
CA GLU A 454 -14.22 -22.41 -4.20
C GLU A 454 -13.70 -23.83 -4.07
N PHE A 455 -14.53 -24.84 -4.38
CA PHE A 455 -14.10 -26.22 -4.42
C PHE A 455 -12.91 -26.41 -5.38
N LYS A 456 -13.01 -25.89 -6.60
CA LYS A 456 -11.93 -25.96 -7.59
C LYS A 456 -10.67 -25.25 -7.09
N ASN A 457 -10.80 -24.09 -6.46
CA ASN A 457 -9.67 -23.37 -5.88
C ASN A 457 -9.02 -24.21 -4.75
N GLU A 458 -9.76 -24.65 -3.74
CA GLU A 458 -9.19 -25.40 -2.62
C GLU A 458 -8.59 -26.74 -3.06
N ALA A 459 -9.28 -27.50 -3.91
CA ALA A 459 -8.80 -28.80 -4.39
C ALA A 459 -7.50 -28.66 -5.22
N VAL A 460 -7.41 -27.66 -6.10
CA VAL A 460 -6.24 -27.47 -6.98
C VAL A 460 -5.07 -26.79 -6.26
N LEU A 461 -5.36 -25.85 -5.36
CA LEU A 461 -4.34 -25.05 -4.66
C LEU A 461 -3.79 -25.78 -3.45
N VAL A 462 -4.64 -26.27 -2.55
CA VAL A 462 -4.21 -26.78 -1.24
C VAL A 462 -3.60 -28.16 -1.35
N ALA A 463 -3.98 -28.98 -2.35
CA ALA A 463 -3.32 -30.25 -2.62
C ALA A 463 -1.80 -30.10 -2.87
N LYS A 464 -1.34 -28.91 -3.31
CA LYS A 464 0.07 -28.60 -3.59
C LYS A 464 0.79 -27.91 -2.44
N LEU A 465 0.10 -27.61 -1.33
CA LEU A 465 0.66 -26.88 -0.19
C LEU A 465 0.98 -27.82 0.96
N GLN A 466 2.23 -27.79 1.39
CA GLN A 466 2.69 -28.56 2.55
C GLN A 466 3.60 -27.69 3.40
N HIS A 467 3.07 -27.22 4.52
CA HIS A 467 3.82 -26.42 5.46
C HIS A 467 3.24 -26.59 6.88
N ARG A 468 4.11 -26.56 7.90
CA ARG A 468 3.72 -26.80 9.30
C ARG A 468 2.67 -25.81 9.83
N ASN A 469 2.66 -24.60 9.29
CA ASN A 469 1.73 -23.51 9.66
C ASN A 469 0.54 -23.35 8.69
N LEU A 470 0.26 -24.34 7.84
CA LEU A 470 -0.94 -24.41 7.01
C LEU A 470 -1.72 -25.68 7.38
N VAL A 471 -3.05 -25.65 7.25
CA VAL A 471 -3.88 -26.85 7.38
C VAL A 471 -3.72 -27.72 6.15
N ARG A 472 -3.40 -28.99 6.35
CA ARG A 472 -3.18 -29.94 5.27
C ARG A 472 -4.51 -30.51 4.73
N LEU A 473 -4.71 -30.38 3.42
CA LEU A 473 -5.75 -31.12 2.70
C LEU A 473 -5.28 -32.58 2.56
N LEU A 474 -6.13 -33.51 2.98
CA LEU A 474 -5.92 -34.96 2.88
C LEU A 474 -6.53 -35.52 1.61
N GLY A 475 -7.60 -34.91 1.12
CA GLY A 475 -8.27 -35.31 -0.11
C GLY A 475 -9.59 -34.61 -0.32
N PHE A 476 -10.34 -35.05 -1.33
CA PHE A 476 -11.63 -34.50 -1.71
C PHE A 476 -12.60 -35.60 -2.15
N CYS A 477 -13.90 -35.32 -2.14
CA CYS A 477 -14.93 -36.20 -2.66
C CYS A 477 -15.80 -35.45 -3.67
N LEU A 478 -16.01 -36.07 -4.84
CA LEU A 478 -16.88 -35.61 -5.91
C LEU A 478 -17.91 -36.70 -6.21
N ASP A 479 -19.13 -36.55 -5.70
CA ASP A 479 -20.21 -37.50 -5.98
C ASP A 479 -21.53 -36.77 -6.29
N GLY A 480 -21.97 -36.84 -7.55
CA GLY A 480 -23.15 -36.09 -8.01
C GLY A 480 -23.08 -34.58 -7.72
N ALA A 481 -23.94 -34.11 -6.82
CA ALA A 481 -24.00 -32.72 -6.35
C ALA A 481 -23.13 -32.44 -5.09
N GLU A 482 -22.54 -33.47 -4.51
CA GLU A 482 -21.71 -33.37 -3.30
C GLU A 482 -20.31 -32.91 -3.66
N ARG A 483 -19.81 -31.96 -2.87
CA ARG A 483 -18.47 -31.39 -2.97
C ARG A 483 -17.88 -31.35 -1.56
N LEU A 484 -17.03 -32.32 -1.24
CA LEU A 484 -16.43 -32.43 0.09
C LEU A 484 -14.92 -32.23 0.03
N LEU A 485 -14.38 -31.50 1.01
CA LEU A 485 -12.95 -31.34 1.22
C LEU A 485 -12.58 -31.93 2.57
N ILE A 486 -11.58 -32.81 2.59
CA ILE A 486 -11.16 -33.57 3.76
C ILE A 486 -9.82 -33.04 4.24
N TYR A 487 -9.80 -32.44 5.41
CA TYR A 487 -8.64 -31.83 6.05
C TYR A 487 -8.15 -32.65 7.25
N GLU A 488 -6.91 -32.43 7.67
CA GLU A 488 -6.45 -32.87 8.98
C GLU A 488 -7.32 -32.25 10.09
N PHE A 489 -7.64 -33.04 11.12
CA PHE A 489 -8.37 -32.51 12.27
C PHE A 489 -7.42 -31.73 13.19
N VAL A 490 -7.73 -30.46 13.41
CA VAL A 490 -6.96 -29.55 14.27
C VAL A 490 -7.73 -29.34 15.60
N PRO A 491 -7.19 -29.80 16.75
CA PRO A 491 -8.00 -30.03 17.95
C PRO A 491 -8.38 -28.77 18.75
N ASN A 492 -7.57 -27.71 18.74
CA ASN A 492 -7.80 -26.52 19.57
C ASN A 492 -8.58 -25.42 18.83
N THR A 493 -9.56 -25.78 17.99
CA THR A 493 -10.47 -24.85 17.28
C THR A 493 -9.73 -23.65 16.63
N SER A 494 -10.43 -22.56 16.31
CA SER A 494 -9.87 -21.35 15.70
C SER A 494 -9.46 -20.30 16.75
N LEU A 495 -8.56 -19.41 16.35
CA LEU A 495 -7.92 -18.42 17.22
C LEU A 495 -8.91 -17.38 17.77
N ASP A 496 -9.95 -17.03 17.01
CA ASP A 496 -11.04 -16.14 17.44
C ASP A 496 -11.74 -16.66 18.71
N HIS A 497 -11.99 -17.97 18.81
CA HIS A 497 -12.54 -18.58 20.02
C HIS A 497 -11.61 -18.45 21.24
N PHE A 498 -10.31 -18.23 21.06
CA PHE A 498 -9.40 -17.93 22.16
C PHE A 498 -9.29 -16.43 22.44
N ILE A 499 -9.43 -15.58 21.43
CA ILE A 499 -9.30 -14.12 21.60
C ILE A 499 -10.57 -13.53 22.24
N PHE A 500 -11.75 -14.00 21.86
CA PHE A 500 -13.03 -13.41 22.26
C PHE A 500 -13.66 -14.08 23.50
N ASP A 501 -13.31 -15.32 23.81
CA ASP A 501 -13.72 -15.99 25.04
C ASP A 501 -12.79 -15.62 26.21
N LEU A 502 -13.33 -15.02 27.27
CA LEU A 502 -12.55 -14.55 28.42
C LEU A 502 -11.75 -15.65 29.13
N ILE A 503 -12.27 -16.87 29.17
CA ILE A 503 -11.66 -18.01 29.86
C ILE A 503 -10.53 -18.58 29.00
N ARG A 504 -10.78 -18.77 27.70
CA ARG A 504 -9.76 -19.26 26.75
C ARG A 504 -8.67 -18.23 26.51
N ARG A 505 -8.99 -16.93 26.54
CA ARG A 505 -8.02 -15.83 26.41
C ARG A 505 -6.96 -15.85 27.49
N ALA A 506 -7.29 -16.32 28.70
CA ALA A 506 -6.32 -16.50 29.78
C ALA A 506 -5.27 -17.58 29.46
N GLN A 507 -5.55 -18.49 28.53
CA GLN A 507 -4.60 -19.51 28.06
C GLN A 507 -3.61 -18.96 27.02
N LEU A 508 -3.85 -17.76 26.49
CA LEU A 508 -2.95 -17.06 25.59
C LEU A 508 -2.10 -16.06 26.39
N ASP A 509 -1.04 -16.55 27.03
CA ASP A 509 0.01 -15.66 27.54
C ASP A 509 0.76 -14.99 26.38
N TRP A 510 1.60 -14.01 26.71
CA TRP A 510 2.35 -13.27 25.69
C TRP A 510 3.29 -14.15 24.88
N GLU A 511 3.90 -15.16 25.50
CA GLU A 511 4.83 -16.07 24.82
C GLU A 511 4.09 -16.90 23.75
N ARG A 512 2.93 -17.46 24.10
CA ARG A 512 2.05 -18.20 23.19
C ARG A 512 1.56 -17.31 22.07
N ARG A 513 1.13 -16.08 22.37
CA ARG A 513 0.74 -15.10 21.33
C ARG A 513 1.87 -14.81 20.37
N TYR A 514 3.08 -14.60 20.89
CA TYR A 514 4.25 -14.34 20.05
C TYR A 514 4.57 -15.53 19.14
N LYS A 515 4.49 -16.78 19.66
CA LYS A 515 4.64 -18.00 18.87
C LYS A 515 3.57 -18.12 17.78
N ILE A 516 2.32 -17.77 18.11
CA ILE A 516 1.20 -17.75 17.16
C ILE A 516 1.43 -16.70 16.06
N ILE A 517 1.76 -15.46 16.41
CA ILE A 517 2.05 -14.40 15.43
C ILE A 517 3.20 -14.83 14.52
N GLY A 518 4.29 -15.35 15.09
CA GLY A 518 5.43 -15.84 14.32
C GLY A 518 5.09 -17.03 13.42
N GLY A 519 4.21 -17.94 13.86
CA GLY A 519 3.76 -19.07 13.06
C GLY A 519 2.87 -18.65 11.89
N ILE A 520 1.93 -17.73 12.10
CA ILE A 520 1.10 -17.18 11.03
C ILE A 520 1.98 -16.47 9.99
N ALA A 521 2.94 -15.65 10.44
CA ALA A 521 3.88 -14.96 9.56
C ALA A 521 4.71 -15.94 8.71
N ARG A 522 5.18 -17.05 9.29
CA ARG A 522 5.87 -18.11 8.53
C ARG A 522 4.95 -18.78 7.51
N GLY A 523 3.69 -19.03 7.86
CA GLY A 523 2.69 -19.57 6.93
C GLY A 523 2.45 -18.64 5.74
N LEU A 524 2.32 -17.33 5.98
CA LEU A 524 2.16 -16.33 4.92
C LEU A 524 3.41 -16.18 4.05
N LEU A 525 4.59 -16.14 4.65
CA LEU A 525 5.85 -16.09 3.91
C LEU A 525 5.97 -17.28 2.94
N TYR A 526 5.61 -18.48 3.42
CA TYR A 526 5.58 -19.67 2.58
C TYR A 526 4.63 -19.49 1.39
N LEU A 527 3.42 -18.97 1.60
CA LEU A 527 2.47 -18.74 0.50
C LEU A 527 2.93 -17.67 -0.50
N HIS A 528 3.66 -16.66 -0.05
CA HIS A 528 4.02 -15.49 -0.86
C HIS A 528 5.32 -15.67 -1.64
N GLU A 529 6.29 -16.40 -1.08
CA GLU A 529 7.65 -16.49 -1.64
C GLU A 529 8.19 -17.93 -1.73
N ASP A 530 7.99 -18.79 -0.72
CA ASP A 530 8.68 -20.11 -0.68
C ASP A 530 7.90 -21.25 -1.35
N SER A 531 6.62 -21.07 -1.66
CA SER A 531 5.82 -22.04 -2.41
C SER A 531 6.14 -22.00 -3.90
N ARG A 532 5.99 -23.15 -4.59
CA ARG A 532 6.22 -23.26 -6.05
C ARG A 532 5.43 -22.21 -6.86
N LEU A 533 4.26 -21.84 -6.37
CA LEU A 533 3.41 -20.80 -6.94
C LEU A 533 3.14 -19.77 -5.86
N ARG A 534 3.19 -18.48 -6.20
CA ARG A 534 2.81 -17.39 -5.29
C ARG A 534 1.29 -17.39 -5.11
N ILE A 535 0.83 -17.44 -3.86
CA ILE A 535 -0.59 -17.55 -3.50
C ILE A 535 -0.99 -16.39 -2.60
N ILE A 536 -2.06 -15.70 -2.96
CA ILE A 536 -2.69 -14.68 -2.13
C ILE A 536 -3.93 -15.28 -1.48
N HIS A 537 -4.02 -15.27 -0.15
CA HIS A 537 -5.09 -15.89 0.64
C HIS A 537 -6.42 -15.13 0.49
N ARG A 538 -6.37 -13.80 0.59
CA ARG A 538 -7.49 -12.82 0.51
C ARG A 538 -8.56 -12.86 1.60
N ASP A 539 -8.66 -13.95 2.37
CA ASP A 539 -9.57 -14.03 3.53
C ASP A 539 -8.84 -14.44 4.82
N LEU A 540 -7.70 -13.81 5.12
CA LEU A 540 -6.97 -14.10 6.36
C LEU A 540 -7.66 -13.40 7.55
N LYS A 541 -8.14 -14.18 8.52
CA LYS A 541 -8.82 -13.69 9.73
C LYS A 541 -8.61 -14.65 10.90
N ALA A 542 -8.92 -14.21 12.13
CA ALA A 542 -8.71 -15.03 13.33
C ALA A 542 -9.48 -16.37 13.30
N SER A 543 -10.69 -16.40 12.73
CA SER A 543 -11.46 -17.65 12.54
C SER A 543 -10.85 -18.60 11.50
N ASN A 544 -9.96 -18.11 10.63
CA ASN A 544 -9.22 -18.90 9.64
C ASN A 544 -7.81 -19.29 10.13
N ILE A 545 -7.51 -19.09 11.41
CA ILE A 545 -6.29 -19.58 12.06
C ILE A 545 -6.68 -20.67 13.05
N LEU A 546 -6.43 -21.94 12.72
CA LEU A 546 -6.65 -23.06 13.63
C LEU A 546 -5.44 -23.29 14.54
N LEU A 547 -5.66 -23.83 15.73
CA LEU A 547 -4.59 -24.15 16.69
C LEU A 547 -4.45 -25.66 16.87
N ASP A 548 -3.24 -26.19 16.65
CA ASP A 548 -2.94 -27.60 16.91
C ASP A 548 -2.84 -27.91 18.42
N ALA A 549 -2.60 -29.18 18.77
CA ALA A 549 -2.56 -29.64 20.16
C ALA A 549 -1.54 -28.87 21.01
N GLU A 550 -0.44 -28.42 20.39
CA GLU A 550 0.64 -27.67 21.00
C GLU A 550 0.45 -26.14 20.89
N MET A 551 -0.73 -25.67 20.47
CA MET A 551 -1.08 -24.25 20.28
C MET A 551 -0.27 -23.56 19.16
N ASN A 552 0.22 -24.31 18.18
CA ASN A 552 0.79 -23.71 16.98
C ASN A 552 -0.30 -23.34 15.97
N PRO A 553 -0.14 -22.21 15.26
CA PRO A 553 -1.13 -21.77 14.30
C PRO A 553 -1.01 -22.51 12.96
N LYS A 554 -2.16 -22.81 12.38
CA LYS A 554 -2.32 -23.33 11.02
C LYS A 554 -3.34 -22.48 10.26
N ILE A 555 -2.91 -21.85 9.18
CA ILE A 555 -3.79 -21.07 8.29
C ILE A 555 -4.69 -22.04 7.52
N SER A 556 -5.99 -21.76 7.50
CA SER A 556 -7.03 -22.55 6.83
C SER A 556 -7.88 -21.70 5.89
N ASP A 557 -8.78 -22.35 5.16
CA ASP A 557 -9.81 -21.74 4.32
C ASP A 557 -9.30 -20.97 3.08
N PHE A 558 -8.85 -21.74 2.09
CA PHE A 558 -8.28 -21.23 0.83
C PHE A 558 -9.32 -21.07 -0.30
N GLY A 559 -10.63 -21.11 -0.01
CA GLY A 559 -11.70 -21.00 -1.02
C GLY A 559 -11.58 -19.75 -1.89
N MET A 560 -11.08 -18.68 -1.28
CA MET A 560 -10.86 -17.39 -1.91
C MET A 560 -9.45 -17.19 -2.45
N ALA A 561 -8.53 -18.15 -2.29
CA ALA A 561 -7.14 -17.96 -2.66
C ALA A 561 -6.96 -17.76 -4.18
N ARG A 562 -5.88 -17.07 -4.56
CA ARG A 562 -5.55 -16.78 -5.97
C ARG A 562 -4.06 -16.99 -6.24
N LEU A 563 -3.78 -17.58 -7.40
CA LEU A 563 -2.42 -17.77 -7.90
C LEU A 563 -1.91 -16.51 -8.60
N PHE A 564 -0.66 -16.17 -8.35
CA PHE A 564 0.11 -15.24 -9.16
C PHE A 564 1.12 -16.02 -10.00
N LEU A 565 1.25 -15.60 -11.26
CA LEU A 565 2.39 -15.99 -12.10
C LEU A 565 3.66 -15.27 -11.59
N VAL A 566 4.84 -15.83 -11.87
CA VAL A 566 6.13 -15.43 -11.27
C VAL A 566 6.43 -13.93 -11.41
N ASP A 567 5.96 -13.28 -12.47
CA ASP A 567 6.18 -11.85 -12.74
C ASP A 567 5.02 -10.93 -12.29
N GLN A 568 3.94 -11.50 -11.77
CA GLN A 568 2.76 -10.75 -11.35
C GLN A 568 2.96 -10.19 -9.94
N THR A 569 2.92 -8.86 -9.83
CA THR A 569 3.05 -8.12 -8.55
C THR A 569 1.70 -7.72 -7.96
N GLN A 570 0.66 -7.65 -8.79
CA GLN A 570 -0.70 -7.31 -8.40
C GLN A 570 -1.71 -8.02 -9.30
N GLY A 571 -2.83 -8.45 -8.71
CA GLY A 571 -3.99 -9.01 -9.39
C GLY A 571 -5.19 -8.09 -9.25
N ASN A 572 -6.07 -8.12 -10.24
CA ASN A 572 -7.30 -7.35 -10.23
C ASN A 572 -8.48 -8.32 -10.34
N THR A 573 -9.54 -8.08 -9.57
CA THR A 573 -10.78 -8.84 -9.67
C THR A 573 -11.98 -7.92 -9.59
N ASN A 574 -13.04 -8.23 -10.33
CA ASN A 574 -14.33 -7.55 -10.17
C ASN A 574 -15.16 -8.21 -9.06
N ARG A 575 -14.73 -9.37 -8.54
CA ARG A 575 -15.41 -10.11 -7.49
C ARG A 575 -14.63 -9.94 -6.18
N ILE A 576 -15.06 -8.96 -5.40
CA ILE A 576 -14.53 -8.71 -4.06
C ILE A 576 -15.16 -9.73 -3.12
N VAL A 577 -14.31 -10.53 -2.46
CA VAL A 577 -14.70 -11.58 -1.54
C VAL A 577 -13.74 -11.56 -0.37
N GLY A 578 -14.22 -11.80 0.84
CA GLY A 578 -13.43 -11.77 2.05
C GLY A 578 -14.22 -11.13 3.18
N THR A 579 -13.65 -11.15 4.37
CA THR A 579 -14.37 -10.73 5.58
C THR A 579 -14.22 -9.24 5.85
N TYR A 580 -15.35 -8.55 6.04
CA TYR A 580 -15.35 -7.12 6.36
C TYR A 580 -14.54 -6.84 7.64
N GLY A 581 -13.81 -5.72 7.66
CA GLY A 581 -12.88 -5.38 8.74
C GLY A 581 -11.48 -6.01 8.60
N TYR A 582 -11.34 -7.13 7.90
CA TYR A 582 -10.04 -7.76 7.57
C TYR A 582 -9.52 -7.39 6.18
N MET A 583 -10.40 -6.97 5.26
CA MET A 583 -10.02 -6.59 3.90
C MET A 583 -9.17 -5.32 3.84
N ALA A 584 -8.10 -5.36 3.04
CA ALA A 584 -7.30 -4.19 2.73
C ALA A 584 -8.15 -3.15 1.94
N PRO A 585 -7.99 -1.84 2.20
CA PRO A 585 -8.81 -0.82 1.57
C PRO A 585 -8.68 -0.82 0.05
N GLU A 586 -7.48 -1.02 -0.50
CA GLU A 586 -7.27 -1.13 -1.95
C GLU A 586 -8.00 -2.32 -2.57
N TYR A 587 -8.12 -3.43 -1.83
CA TYR A 587 -8.83 -4.63 -2.26
C TYR A 587 -10.34 -4.45 -2.18
N ALA A 588 -10.85 -3.95 -1.04
CA ALA A 588 -12.26 -3.68 -0.83
C ALA A 588 -12.81 -2.59 -1.76
N MET A 589 -11.99 -1.61 -2.15
CA MET A 589 -12.44 -0.48 -2.98
C MET A 589 -12.25 -0.72 -4.48
N HIS A 590 -11.17 -1.37 -4.89
CA HIS A 590 -10.79 -1.47 -6.31
C HIS A 590 -10.69 -2.91 -6.82
N GLY A 591 -10.83 -3.90 -5.93
CA GLY A 591 -10.58 -5.31 -6.25
C GLY A 591 -9.12 -5.62 -6.56
N HIS A 592 -8.20 -4.73 -6.17
CA HIS A 592 -6.76 -4.92 -6.32
C HIS A 592 -6.25 -5.78 -5.17
N PHE A 593 -5.76 -6.97 -5.46
CA PHE A 593 -5.17 -7.85 -4.46
C PHE A 593 -3.70 -8.09 -4.77
N SER A 594 -2.91 -8.26 -3.72
CA SER A 594 -1.49 -8.62 -3.80
C SER A 594 -1.06 -9.26 -2.48
N VAL A 595 0.22 -9.60 -2.35
CA VAL A 595 0.81 -10.01 -1.06
C VAL A 595 0.51 -8.99 0.06
N LYS A 596 0.38 -7.70 -0.28
CA LYS A 596 0.09 -6.63 0.69
C LYS A 596 -1.33 -6.69 1.24
N THR A 597 -2.26 -7.31 0.50
CA THR A 597 -3.63 -7.53 0.97
C THR A 597 -3.64 -8.48 2.17
N ASP A 598 -2.93 -9.60 2.08
CA ASP A 598 -2.81 -10.55 3.19
C ASP A 598 -2.03 -9.94 4.38
N VAL A 599 -1.00 -9.13 4.10
CA VAL A 599 -0.24 -8.41 5.13
C VAL A 599 -1.12 -7.42 5.90
N TYR A 600 -2.03 -6.73 5.22
CA TYR A 600 -3.00 -5.87 5.89
C TYR A 600 -3.90 -6.68 6.82
N SER A 601 -4.49 -7.77 6.32
CA SER A 601 -5.37 -8.64 7.09
C SER A 601 -4.67 -9.26 8.31
N PHE A 602 -3.39 -9.62 8.17
CA PHE A 602 -2.54 -10.10 9.26
C PHE A 602 -2.38 -9.07 10.39
N GLY A 603 -2.40 -7.77 10.08
CA GLY A 603 -2.26 -6.69 11.06
C GLY A 603 -3.53 -6.37 11.86
N VAL A 604 -4.70 -6.88 11.46
CA VAL A 604 -6.00 -6.53 12.06
C VAL A 604 -6.22 -7.13 13.46
N PRO A 605 -5.93 -8.43 13.74
CA PRO A 605 -6.12 -9.01 15.08
C PRO A 605 -5.41 -8.24 16.20
N GLY A 606 -4.21 -7.73 15.96
CA GLY A 606 -3.46 -6.92 16.93
C GLY A 606 -4.11 -5.57 17.27
N LYS A 607 -5.01 -5.08 16.41
CA LYS A 607 -5.78 -3.83 16.60
C LYS A 607 -7.07 -4.05 17.39
N LEU A 608 -7.62 -5.26 17.35
CA LEU A 608 -8.85 -5.65 18.04
C LEU A 608 -8.62 -5.88 19.55
N GLU A 609 -7.39 -6.15 19.96
CA GLU A 609 -7.05 -6.38 21.37
C GLU A 609 -7.17 -5.14 22.27
N GLY A 610 -7.23 -3.93 21.68
CA GLY A 610 -7.29 -2.64 22.38
C GLY A 610 -8.67 -1.98 22.46
N ARG A 611 -9.77 -2.66 22.08
CA ARG A 611 -11.14 -2.12 22.16
C ARG A 611 -12.03 -2.93 23.10
N ASP A 612 -12.96 -2.25 23.77
CA ASP A 612 -13.97 -2.85 24.65
C ASP A 612 -14.85 -3.88 23.90
N ASN A 613 -15.13 -5.00 24.57
CA ASN A 613 -15.81 -6.18 24.02
C ASN A 613 -17.19 -5.89 23.37
N HIS A 614 -17.89 -4.81 23.74
CA HIS A 614 -19.22 -4.49 23.21
C HIS A 614 -19.26 -3.98 21.76
N GLN A 615 -18.13 -3.61 21.15
CA GLN A 615 -18.08 -3.31 19.71
C GLN A 615 -17.75 -4.54 18.85
N LEU A 616 -17.29 -5.64 19.45
CA LEU A 616 -16.79 -6.82 18.74
C LEU A 616 -17.90 -7.77 18.29
N ASP A 617 -18.96 -7.93 19.09
CA ASP A 617 -20.15 -8.73 18.71
C ASP A 617 -20.86 -8.20 17.45
N ARG A 618 -20.56 -6.96 17.02
CA ARG A 618 -21.15 -6.39 15.80
C ARG A 618 -20.36 -6.73 14.53
N PHE A 619 -19.11 -7.16 14.64
CA PHE A 619 -18.26 -7.44 13.47
C PHE A 619 -18.40 -8.86 12.94
N ASP A 620 -18.78 -9.84 13.79
CA ASP A 620 -18.99 -11.23 13.37
C ASP A 620 -20.47 -11.55 13.05
N ASN A 621 -21.42 -10.71 13.49
CA ASN A 621 -22.86 -10.95 13.29
C ASN A 621 -23.43 -10.42 11.97
N GLU A 622 -22.67 -9.68 11.15
CA GLU A 622 -23.13 -9.21 9.83
C GLU A 622 -23.00 -10.27 8.72
N ASP A 623 -22.49 -11.48 9.02
CA ASP A 623 -22.55 -12.65 8.12
C ASP A 623 -23.94 -13.32 8.09
N GLN A 624 -24.93 -12.78 8.83
CA GLN A 624 -26.32 -13.22 8.77
C GLN A 624 -27.23 -12.09 8.26
N PHE A 625 -27.90 -12.37 7.15
CA PHE A 625 -28.90 -11.54 6.45
C PHE A 625 -28.36 -10.41 5.57
N ASN A 626 -28.24 -10.69 4.27
CA ASN A 626 -29.22 -10.19 3.29
C ASN A 626 -29.13 -10.98 1.98
N ASN A 627 -30.27 -11.61 1.64
CA ASN A 627 -30.60 -12.16 0.33
C ASN A 627 -30.72 -11.05 -0.71
#